data_AF-A0A816HGE3-F1
#
_entry.id   AF-A0A816HGE3-F1
#
_cell.length_a   1.000
_cell.length_b   1.000
_cell.length_c   1.000
_cell.angle_alpha   90.00
_cell.angle_beta   90.00
_cell.angle_gamma   90.00
#
_symmetry.space_group_name_H-M   'P 1'
#
loop_
_entity.id
_entity.type
_entity.pdbx_description
1 polymer ?
#
loop_
_entity_poly.entity_id
_entity_poly.type
_entity_poly.pdbx_seq_one_letter_code
_entity_poly.pdbx_strand_id
1 'polypeptide(L)'
;MVVFCTNVAETSLTIKNTRLVIDTGLAKEARFDIQRRVTIIETVRISKSSANQRKGRAGRTAPGHCVRLYDMNDLKRENIEPEILRSSLDLVILQLVRLGLDPRTFPFMDAPDTHVLTSSLDLLTRLSCIINETTITLRGQLFTELSLDPRLGALMTNTYVDVGGERLLARSAIIVAILSAPGSLFYMGGASKEAKAEARSRVAVGASEFDSDLFYLCSVYKNWENAGLIDPVHRRCTTCQKVVSKRLDSCRSCRTQHANINGLNNKVLQIVYRSFEFYMKTILNTRWKLTASSNVVIESDERDAIGEQLYKLFPEQAGHLLVCPLPVNGV
;
A
#
# COMPACT_ATOMS: atom_id res chain seq x y z
N MET A 1 12.11 18.18 -27.08
CA MET A 1 11.83 17.53 -25.78
C MET A 1 10.98 16.30 -26.04
N VAL A 2 11.39 15.14 -25.57
CA VAL A 2 10.61 13.90 -25.64
C VAL A 2 10.16 13.58 -24.22
N VAL A 3 8.86 13.31 -24.03
CA VAL A 3 8.29 13.00 -22.72
C VAL A 3 7.71 11.59 -22.76
N PHE A 4 8.24 10.71 -21.91
CA PHE A 4 7.65 9.40 -21.64
C PHE A 4 6.67 9.54 -20.47
N CYS A 5 5.43 9.11 -20.66
CA CYS A 5 4.37 9.27 -19.68
C CYS A 5 3.46 8.04 -19.61
N THR A 6 2.77 7.90 -18.48
CA THR A 6 1.65 6.97 -18.32
C THR A 6 0.33 7.64 -18.73
N ASN A 7 -0.80 6.97 -18.53
CA ASN A 7 -2.14 7.54 -18.68
C ASN A 7 -2.41 8.79 -17.82
N VAL A 8 -1.52 9.18 -16.89
CA VAL A 8 -1.59 10.48 -16.18
C VAL A 8 -1.59 11.68 -17.15
N ALA A 9 -0.92 11.56 -18.30
CA ALA A 9 -0.93 12.60 -19.33
C ALA A 9 -2.24 12.68 -20.13
N GLU A 10 -3.12 11.68 -20.01
CA GLU A 10 -4.38 11.58 -20.77
C GLU A 10 -5.41 12.61 -20.33
N THR A 11 -5.47 12.93 -19.03
CA THR A 11 -6.46 13.82 -18.42
C THR A 11 -5.80 15.00 -17.71
N SER A 12 -4.84 14.76 -16.82
CA SER A 12 -4.47 15.70 -15.75
C SER A 12 -3.29 16.64 -16.05
N LEU A 13 -2.52 16.41 -17.11
CA LEU A 13 -1.32 17.22 -17.40
C LEU A 13 -1.38 17.90 -18.77
N THR A 14 -1.16 19.21 -18.79
CA THR A 14 -0.99 19.98 -20.04
C THR A 14 0.49 20.19 -20.30
N ILE A 15 1.04 19.41 -21.22
CA ILE A 15 2.40 19.62 -21.74
C ILE A 15 2.27 20.62 -22.89
N LYS A 16 2.89 21.80 -22.75
CA LYS A 16 2.85 22.84 -23.78
C LYS A 16 3.57 22.36 -25.04
N ASN A 17 3.07 22.77 -26.20
CA ASN A 17 3.69 22.54 -27.51
C ASN A 17 3.84 21.05 -27.89
N THR A 18 3.00 20.16 -27.36
CA THR A 18 2.91 18.77 -27.82
C THR A 18 2.28 18.74 -29.20
N ARG A 19 3.06 18.36 -30.23
CA ARG A 19 2.59 18.25 -31.63
C ARG A 19 2.62 16.82 -32.17
N LEU A 20 3.27 15.90 -31.45
CA LEU A 20 3.34 14.49 -31.80
C LEU A 20 3.02 13.66 -30.56
N VAL A 21 2.07 12.75 -30.70
CA VAL A 21 1.75 11.71 -29.70
C VAL A 21 2.02 10.36 -30.33
N ILE A 22 2.75 9.50 -29.62
CA ILE A 22 2.93 8.09 -29.98
C ILE A 22 2.14 7.29 -28.96
N ASP A 23 1.11 6.57 -29.41
CA ASP A 23 0.20 5.81 -28.56
C ASP A 23 0.36 4.31 -28.77
N THR A 24 0.79 3.61 -27.72
CA THR A 24 0.95 2.15 -27.70
C THR A 24 -0.37 1.41 -27.54
N GLY A 25 -1.45 2.10 -27.16
CA GLY A 25 -2.77 1.50 -26.95
C GLY A 25 -2.86 0.65 -25.68
N LEU A 26 -1.91 0.81 -24.77
CA LEU A 26 -1.84 0.08 -23.50
C LEU A 26 -1.91 1.03 -22.30
N ALA A 27 -2.46 0.53 -21.20
CA ALA A 27 -2.42 1.16 -19.89
C ALA A 27 -2.28 0.08 -18.81
N LYS A 28 -1.72 0.47 -17.66
CA LYS A 28 -1.84 -0.33 -16.44
C LYS A 28 -3.12 0.07 -15.72
N GLU A 29 -4.02 -0.88 -15.52
CA GLU A 29 -5.28 -0.69 -14.80
C GLU A 29 -5.28 -1.55 -13.54
N ALA A 30 -5.76 -0.97 -12.44
CA ALA A 30 -5.98 -1.68 -11.20
C ALA A 30 -7.38 -2.32 -11.23
N ARG A 31 -7.46 -3.60 -10.88
CA ARG A 31 -8.70 -4.36 -10.77
C ARG A 31 -8.71 -5.16 -9.46
N PHE A 32 -9.82 -5.13 -8.77
CA PHE A 32 -10.01 -5.89 -7.54
C PHE A 32 -10.49 -7.32 -7.87
N ASP A 33 -9.74 -8.31 -7.40
CA ASP A 33 -10.14 -9.71 -7.41
C ASP A 33 -10.97 -9.97 -6.15
N ILE A 34 -12.28 -10.23 -6.32
CA ILE A 34 -13.23 -10.41 -5.21
C ILE A 34 -12.93 -11.70 -4.44
N GLN A 35 -12.49 -12.77 -5.12
CA GLN A 35 -12.23 -14.07 -4.48
C GLN A 35 -10.97 -14.01 -3.62
N ARG A 36 -9.89 -13.41 -4.14
CA ARG A 36 -8.61 -13.26 -3.44
C ARG A 36 -8.53 -12.01 -2.56
N ARG A 37 -9.52 -11.12 -2.67
CA ARG A 37 -9.58 -9.80 -2.04
C ARG A 37 -8.28 -9.01 -2.13
N VAL A 38 -7.73 -8.97 -3.34
CA VAL A 38 -6.49 -8.27 -3.67
C VAL A 38 -6.66 -7.44 -4.92
N THR A 39 -6.05 -6.26 -4.93
CA THR A 39 -5.97 -5.43 -6.13
C THR A 39 -4.81 -5.91 -7.00
N ILE A 40 -5.11 -6.35 -8.21
CA ILE A 40 -4.12 -6.70 -9.24
C ILE A 40 -3.93 -5.53 -10.20
N ILE A 41 -2.71 -5.37 -10.71
CA ILE A 41 -2.40 -4.37 -11.73
C ILE A 41 -2.07 -5.10 -13.02
N GLU A 42 -2.94 -4.95 -14.01
CA GLU A 42 -2.81 -5.62 -15.30
C GLU A 42 -2.48 -4.63 -16.41
N THR A 43 -1.73 -5.07 -17.41
CA THR A 43 -1.52 -4.29 -18.63
C THR A 43 -2.61 -4.65 -19.62
N VAL A 44 -3.50 -3.70 -19.90
CA VAL A 44 -4.68 -3.91 -20.73
C VAL A 44 -4.70 -2.97 -21.93
N ARG A 45 -5.50 -3.32 -22.95
CA ARG A 45 -5.83 -2.42 -24.05
C ARG A 45 -6.73 -1.29 -23.54
N ILE A 46 -6.43 -0.07 -23.98
CA ILE A 46 -7.19 1.11 -23.59
C ILE A 46 -8.58 1.14 -24.24
N SER A 47 -9.47 1.99 -23.73
CA SER A 47 -10.75 2.25 -24.37
C SER A 47 -10.61 3.14 -25.61
N LYS A 48 -11.61 3.12 -26.51
CA LYS A 48 -11.68 4.04 -27.66
C LYS A 48 -11.73 5.50 -27.20
N SER A 49 -12.46 5.80 -26.12
CA SER A 49 -12.49 7.15 -25.57
C SER A 49 -11.12 7.59 -25.04
N SER A 50 -10.36 6.71 -24.38
CA SER A 50 -8.96 6.97 -23.98
C SER A 50 -8.05 7.23 -25.18
N ALA A 51 -8.14 6.40 -26.22
CA ALA A 51 -7.37 6.60 -27.46
C ALA A 51 -7.66 7.96 -28.12
N ASN A 52 -8.89 8.45 -28.00
CA ASN A 52 -9.30 9.77 -28.50
C ASN A 52 -8.78 10.90 -27.59
N GLN A 53 -8.81 10.73 -26.26
CA GLN A 53 -8.22 11.69 -25.32
C GLN A 53 -6.71 11.85 -25.55
N ARG A 54 -5.99 10.74 -25.76
CA ARG A 54 -4.55 10.74 -26.09
C ARG A 54 -4.27 11.46 -27.41
N LYS A 55 -5.04 11.17 -28.47
CA LYS A 55 -4.98 11.89 -29.76
C LYS A 55 -5.16 13.40 -29.56
N GLY A 56 -6.13 13.80 -28.74
CA GLY A 56 -6.43 15.20 -28.44
C GLY A 56 -5.25 15.98 -27.85
N ARG A 57 -4.27 15.31 -27.24
CA ARG A 57 -3.08 15.97 -26.66
C ARG A 57 -2.14 16.57 -27.71
N ALA A 58 -2.11 16.03 -28.94
CA ALA A 58 -1.30 16.58 -30.02
C ALA A 58 -1.89 17.86 -30.65
N GLY A 59 -3.18 18.13 -30.45
CA GLY A 59 -3.92 19.17 -31.17
C GLY A 59 -4.31 20.39 -30.33
N ARG A 60 -3.73 20.59 -29.14
CA ARG A 60 -4.20 21.61 -28.19
C ARG A 60 -3.79 23.04 -28.54
N THR A 61 -2.56 23.25 -29.00
CA THR A 61 -2.00 24.59 -29.25
C THR A 61 -1.78 24.89 -30.72
N ALA A 62 -1.70 23.86 -31.55
CA ALA A 62 -1.49 23.94 -32.99
C ALA A 62 -1.87 22.58 -33.61
N PRO A 63 -1.99 22.47 -34.94
CA PRO A 63 -2.09 21.17 -35.60
C PRO A 63 -0.94 20.23 -35.18
N GLY A 64 -1.30 18.96 -34.95
CA GLY A 64 -0.36 17.92 -34.55
C GLY A 64 -0.84 16.53 -34.96
N HIS A 65 0.04 15.55 -34.82
CA HIS A 65 -0.14 14.17 -35.26
C HIS A 65 -0.22 13.20 -34.08
N CYS A 66 -1.02 12.17 -34.23
CA CYS A 66 -1.08 11.04 -33.31
C CYS A 66 -0.80 9.76 -34.08
N VAL A 67 0.30 9.08 -33.75
CA VAL A 67 0.68 7.79 -34.32
C VAL A 67 0.23 6.70 -33.36
N ARG A 68 -0.70 5.85 -33.79
CA ARG A 68 -1.17 4.69 -33.03
C ARG A 68 -0.40 3.45 -33.50
N LEU A 69 0.12 2.68 -32.55
CA LEU A 69 0.87 1.44 -32.82
C LEU A 69 -0.03 0.19 -32.84
N TYR A 70 -1.31 0.37 -33.15
CA TYR A 70 -2.36 -0.64 -33.08
C TYR A 70 -3.54 -0.19 -33.97
N ASP A 71 -4.41 -1.14 -34.37
CA ASP A 71 -5.64 -0.81 -35.08
C ASP A 71 -6.74 -0.39 -34.08
N MET A 72 -7.49 0.66 -34.41
CA MET A 72 -8.65 1.08 -33.62
C MET A 72 -9.73 0.01 -33.52
N ASN A 73 -9.82 -0.88 -34.52
CA ASN A 73 -10.75 -2.01 -34.51
C ASN A 73 -10.39 -3.06 -33.44
N ASP A 74 -9.13 -3.10 -32.97
CA ASP A 74 -8.71 -3.98 -31.88
C ASP A 74 -9.25 -3.50 -30.51
N LEU A 75 -9.69 -2.25 -30.40
CA LEU A 75 -10.21 -1.69 -29.15
C LEU A 75 -11.68 -2.09 -28.97
N LYS A 76 -11.92 -3.05 -28.07
CA LYS A 76 -13.27 -3.57 -27.78
C LYS A 76 -14.10 -2.65 -26.88
N ARG A 77 -13.46 -1.87 -26.00
CA ARG A 77 -14.13 -1.03 -24.99
C ARG A 77 -14.37 0.37 -25.54
N GLU A 78 -15.61 0.83 -25.51
CA GLU A 78 -15.93 2.23 -25.84
C GLU A 78 -15.40 3.19 -24.78
N ASN A 79 -15.66 2.88 -23.49
CA ASN A 79 -15.31 3.72 -22.35
C ASN A 79 -14.51 2.97 -21.28
N ILE A 80 -13.84 3.75 -20.42
CA ILE A 80 -13.20 3.24 -19.20
C ILE A 80 -14.30 2.79 -18.24
N GLU A 81 -14.08 1.64 -17.59
CA GLU A 81 -14.99 1.09 -16.57
C GLU A 81 -14.87 1.95 -15.29
N PRO A 82 -16.01 2.42 -14.73
CA PRO A 82 -16.01 3.21 -13.50
C PRO A 82 -15.23 2.53 -12.38
N GLU A 83 -14.47 3.31 -11.61
CA GLU A 83 -13.60 2.77 -10.56
C GLU A 83 -14.36 2.01 -9.46
N ILE A 84 -15.57 2.47 -9.13
CA ILE A 84 -16.44 1.81 -8.15
C ILE A 84 -16.79 0.36 -8.52
N LEU A 85 -16.75 0.00 -9.80
CA LEU A 85 -17.07 -1.36 -10.26
C LEU A 85 -15.84 -2.30 -10.24
N ARG A 86 -14.65 -1.76 -10.02
CA ARG A 86 -13.38 -2.50 -10.18
C ARG A 86 -12.38 -2.31 -9.04
N SER A 87 -12.78 -1.67 -7.95
CA SER A 87 -11.97 -1.45 -6.74
C SER A 87 -12.64 -2.09 -5.52
N SER A 88 -11.88 -2.32 -4.44
CA SER A 88 -12.50 -2.70 -3.16
C SER A 88 -13.44 -1.59 -2.69
N LEU A 89 -14.61 -1.98 -2.19
CA LEU A 89 -15.62 -1.07 -1.65
C LEU A 89 -15.52 -0.90 -0.14
N ASP A 90 -14.65 -1.64 0.55
CA ASP A 90 -14.66 -1.74 2.02
C ASP A 90 -14.50 -0.36 2.69
N LEU A 91 -13.53 0.44 2.23
CA LEU A 91 -13.30 1.78 2.77
C LEU A 91 -14.39 2.78 2.36
N VAL A 92 -14.91 2.68 1.12
CA VAL A 92 -15.97 3.55 0.61
C VAL A 92 -17.26 3.33 1.38
N ILE A 93 -17.63 2.07 1.60
CA ILE A 93 -18.80 1.69 2.40
C ILE A 93 -18.62 2.14 3.85
N LEU A 94 -17.45 1.92 4.45
CA LEU A 94 -17.20 2.38 5.82
C LEU A 94 -17.37 3.91 5.94
N GLN A 95 -16.94 4.67 4.94
CA GLN A 95 -17.15 6.12 4.87
C GLN A 95 -18.63 6.49 4.72
N LEU A 96 -19.42 5.78 3.90
CA LEU A 96 -20.86 6.00 3.78
C LEU A 96 -21.59 5.74 5.11
N VAL A 97 -21.29 4.62 5.76
CA VAL A 97 -21.86 4.28 7.07
C VAL A 97 -21.47 5.32 8.12
N ARG A 98 -20.24 5.85 8.08
CA ARG A 98 -19.82 6.97 8.95
C ARG A 98 -20.68 8.22 8.77
N LEU A 99 -21.16 8.46 7.55
CA LEU A 99 -22.05 9.58 7.22
C LEU A 99 -23.53 9.28 7.54
N GLY A 100 -23.85 8.08 8.04
CA GLY A 100 -25.23 7.66 8.30
C GLY A 100 -26.00 7.26 7.04
N LEU A 101 -25.30 6.93 5.95
CA LEU A 101 -25.89 6.58 4.67
C LEU A 101 -25.80 5.07 4.45
N ASP A 102 -26.95 4.44 4.17
CA ASP A 102 -27.01 3.02 3.82
C ASP A 102 -26.48 2.79 2.39
N PRO A 103 -25.37 2.04 2.22
CA PRO A 103 -24.81 1.76 0.90
C PRO A 103 -25.76 1.01 -0.05
N ARG A 104 -26.74 0.25 0.46
CA ARG A 104 -27.68 -0.51 -0.40
C ARG A 104 -28.70 0.39 -1.08
N THR A 105 -29.04 1.51 -0.44
CA THR A 105 -30.03 2.48 -0.95
C THR A 105 -29.37 3.77 -1.47
N PHE A 106 -28.05 3.89 -1.33
CA PHE A 106 -27.30 5.04 -1.81
C PHE A 106 -27.39 5.16 -3.35
N PRO A 107 -27.72 6.35 -3.90
CA PRO A 107 -27.92 6.55 -5.32
C PRO A 107 -26.58 6.70 -6.07
N PHE A 108 -25.86 5.59 -6.24
CA PHE A 108 -24.65 5.56 -7.06
C PHE A 108 -24.96 5.90 -8.53
N MET A 109 -24.06 6.65 -9.18
CA MET A 109 -24.14 6.92 -10.62
C MET A 109 -24.02 5.61 -11.43
N ASP A 110 -23.02 4.80 -11.07
CA ASP A 110 -22.84 3.44 -11.54
C ASP A 110 -22.85 2.53 -10.32
N ALA A 111 -23.97 1.84 -10.09
CA ALA A 111 -24.15 1.02 -8.90
C ALA A 111 -23.27 -0.24 -8.96
N PRO A 112 -22.48 -0.53 -7.91
CA PRO A 112 -21.77 -1.80 -7.80
C PRO A 112 -22.74 -2.96 -7.62
N ASP A 113 -22.26 -4.18 -7.91
CA ASP A 113 -23.04 -5.39 -7.70
C ASP A 113 -23.45 -5.52 -6.21
N THR A 114 -24.74 -5.82 -6.00
CA THR A 114 -25.32 -6.09 -4.68
C THR A 114 -24.55 -7.14 -3.87
N HIS A 115 -23.95 -8.14 -4.52
CA HIS A 115 -23.17 -9.17 -3.88
C HIS A 115 -21.82 -8.63 -3.36
N VAL A 116 -21.23 -7.65 -4.05
CA VAL A 116 -20.00 -6.96 -3.61
C VAL A 116 -20.32 -6.05 -2.43
N LEU A 117 -21.41 -5.27 -2.50
CA LEU A 117 -21.89 -4.44 -1.39
C LEU A 117 -22.13 -5.27 -0.13
N THR A 118 -22.87 -6.38 -0.25
CA THR A 118 -23.17 -7.27 0.87
C THR A 118 -21.90 -7.89 1.45
N SER A 119 -20.99 -8.38 0.60
CA SER A 119 -19.70 -8.94 1.05
C SER A 119 -18.86 -7.93 1.84
N SER A 120 -18.83 -6.66 1.43
CA SER A 120 -18.11 -5.61 2.14
C SER A 120 -18.80 -5.22 3.46
N LEU A 121 -20.14 -5.15 3.51
CA LEU A 121 -20.90 -4.94 4.74
C LEU A 121 -20.68 -6.08 5.75
N ASP A 122 -20.69 -7.33 5.29
CA ASP A 122 -20.42 -8.51 6.12
C ASP A 122 -19.00 -8.47 6.71
N LEU A 123 -18.01 -8.08 5.89
CA LEU A 123 -16.64 -7.89 6.35
C LEU A 123 -16.56 -6.82 7.45
N LEU A 124 -17.16 -5.65 7.23
CA LEU A 124 -17.12 -4.55 8.21
C LEU A 124 -17.85 -4.90 9.51
N THR A 125 -18.94 -5.66 9.42
CA THR A 125 -19.66 -6.18 10.58
C THR A 125 -18.79 -7.18 11.36
N ARG A 126 -18.14 -8.12 10.66
CA ARG A 126 -17.21 -9.09 11.28
C ARG A 126 -15.99 -8.42 11.92
N LEU A 127 -15.51 -7.31 11.37
CA LEU A 127 -14.44 -6.51 11.94
C LEU A 127 -14.92 -5.55 13.06
N SER A 128 -16.19 -5.62 13.45
CA SER A 128 -16.83 -4.76 14.45
C SER A 128 -16.68 -3.26 14.12
N CYS A 129 -16.66 -2.91 12.84
CA CYS A 129 -16.55 -1.53 12.38
C CYS A 129 -17.92 -0.83 12.32
N ILE A 130 -18.98 -1.60 12.11
CA ILE A 130 -20.36 -1.10 11.99
C ILE A 130 -21.28 -1.93 12.88
N ILE A 131 -22.34 -1.30 13.38
CA ILE A 131 -23.42 -1.96 14.13
C ILE A 131 -24.53 -2.38 13.17
N ASN A 132 -24.83 -1.50 12.21
CA ASN A 132 -25.76 -1.71 11.11
C ASN A 132 -25.33 -0.82 9.93
N GLU A 133 -26.09 -0.85 8.85
CA GLU A 133 -25.82 -0.17 7.58
C GLU A 133 -25.75 1.35 7.67
N THR A 134 -26.13 1.97 8.80
CA THR A 134 -26.07 3.42 9.00
C THR A 134 -25.35 3.84 10.28
N THR A 135 -24.82 2.89 11.06
CA THR A 135 -24.25 3.18 12.39
C THR A 135 -22.85 2.61 12.51
N ILE A 136 -21.87 3.50 12.62
CA ILE A 136 -20.45 3.16 12.78
C ILE A 136 -20.05 3.01 14.26
N THR A 137 -19.12 2.10 14.56
CA THR A 137 -18.55 1.94 15.91
C THR A 137 -17.34 2.86 16.14
N LEU A 138 -16.85 2.98 17.38
CA LEU A 138 -15.57 3.66 17.66
C LEU A 138 -14.40 3.04 16.88
N ARG A 139 -14.42 1.73 16.68
CA ARG A 139 -13.42 1.00 15.88
C ARG A 139 -13.53 1.35 14.39
N GLY A 140 -14.75 1.42 13.85
CA GLY A 140 -14.96 1.88 12.47
C GLY A 140 -14.53 3.32 12.25
N GLN A 141 -14.77 4.21 13.23
CA GLN A 141 -14.29 5.59 13.19
C GLN A 141 -12.76 5.65 13.17
N LEU A 142 -12.09 4.85 14.01
CA LEU A 142 -10.64 4.70 13.98
C LEU A 142 -10.13 4.24 12.61
N PHE A 143 -10.74 3.22 12.01
CA PHE A 143 -10.31 2.71 10.71
C PHE A 143 -10.54 3.70 9.57
N THR A 144 -11.61 4.49 9.67
CA THR A 144 -11.83 5.60 8.73
C THR A 144 -10.73 6.65 8.85
N GLU A 145 -10.26 6.94 10.07
CA GLU A 145 -9.16 7.88 10.25
C GLU A 145 -7.83 7.33 9.76
N LEU A 146 -7.55 6.04 9.96
CA LEU A 146 -6.37 5.38 9.41
C LEU A 146 -6.33 5.41 7.88
N SER A 147 -7.49 5.45 7.20
CA SER A 147 -7.62 5.50 5.73
C SER A 147 -6.91 4.33 5.02
N LEU A 148 -7.07 3.13 5.58
CA LEU A 148 -6.49 1.88 5.06
C LEU A 148 -7.59 0.87 4.72
N ASP A 149 -7.20 -0.25 4.11
CA ASP A 149 -8.03 -1.47 4.14
C ASP A 149 -8.40 -1.77 5.61
N PRO A 150 -9.71 -1.88 5.95
CA PRO A 150 -10.17 -2.16 7.30
C PRO A 150 -9.51 -3.39 7.95
N ARG A 151 -9.11 -4.39 7.17
CA ARG A 151 -8.40 -5.58 7.67
C ARG A 151 -6.98 -5.26 8.13
N LEU A 152 -6.28 -4.31 7.49
CA LEU A 152 -4.97 -3.84 7.95
C LEU A 152 -5.09 -3.02 9.24
N GLY A 153 -6.15 -2.21 9.36
CA GLY A 153 -6.51 -1.55 10.63
C GLY A 153 -6.79 -2.57 11.74
N ALA A 154 -7.50 -3.64 11.40
CA ALA A 154 -7.78 -4.75 12.30
C ALA A 154 -6.51 -5.48 12.74
N LEU A 155 -5.57 -5.72 11.83
CA LEU A 155 -4.29 -6.34 12.17
C LEU A 155 -3.57 -5.56 13.27
N MET A 156 -3.42 -4.24 13.12
CA MET A 156 -2.73 -3.43 14.12
C MET A 156 -3.48 -3.37 15.45
N THR A 157 -4.79 -3.15 15.42
CA THR A 157 -5.59 -3.00 16.64
C THR A 157 -5.77 -4.32 17.40
N ASN A 158 -5.98 -5.45 16.71
CA ASN A 158 -6.04 -6.77 17.35
C ASN A 158 -4.67 -7.13 17.95
N THR A 159 -3.59 -6.85 17.22
CA THR A 159 -2.23 -7.09 17.72
C THR A 159 -1.95 -6.28 19.00
N TYR A 160 -2.44 -5.04 19.07
CA TYR A 160 -2.34 -4.18 20.26
C TYR A 160 -3.20 -4.69 21.43
N VAL A 161 -4.48 -4.95 21.18
CA VAL A 161 -5.47 -5.28 22.22
C VAL A 161 -5.35 -6.72 22.69
N ASP A 162 -5.21 -7.67 21.77
CA ASP A 162 -5.39 -9.10 22.05
C ASP A 162 -4.08 -9.84 22.31
N VAL A 163 -2.92 -9.25 21.97
CA VAL A 163 -1.66 -10.01 21.92
C VAL A 163 -0.50 -9.39 22.69
N GLY A 164 -0.05 -8.17 22.37
CA GLY A 164 1.25 -7.74 22.89
C GLY A 164 1.46 -6.24 23.04
N GLY A 165 0.37 -5.48 23.16
CA GLY A 165 0.41 -4.07 23.47
C GLY A 165 1.27 -3.27 22.49
N GLU A 166 1.98 -2.26 23.00
CA GLU A 166 2.72 -1.31 22.17
C GLU A 166 3.85 -1.96 21.36
N ARG A 167 4.49 -3.01 21.88
CA ARG A 167 5.61 -3.68 21.20
C ARG A 167 5.17 -4.35 19.91
N LEU A 168 4.14 -5.19 19.98
CA LEU A 168 3.62 -5.86 18.78
C LEU A 168 2.82 -4.91 17.88
N LEU A 169 2.20 -3.87 18.44
CA LEU A 169 1.65 -2.78 17.65
C LEU A 169 2.73 -2.12 16.79
N ALA A 170 3.89 -1.80 17.35
CA ALA A 170 4.98 -1.20 16.60
C ALA A 170 5.42 -2.10 15.43
N ARG A 171 5.50 -3.42 15.66
CA ARG A 171 5.85 -4.38 14.61
C ARG A 171 4.79 -4.45 13.50
N SER A 172 3.53 -4.65 13.87
CA SER A 172 2.42 -4.72 12.90
C SER A 172 2.22 -3.40 12.15
N ALA A 173 2.41 -2.25 12.79
CA ALA A 173 2.35 -0.94 12.15
C ALA A 173 3.43 -0.74 11.10
N ILE A 174 4.65 -1.25 11.32
CA ILE A 174 5.71 -1.25 10.30
C ILE A 174 5.31 -2.12 9.12
N ILE A 175 4.82 -3.35 9.36
CA ILE A 175 4.35 -4.26 8.31
C ILE A 175 3.27 -3.57 7.47
N VAL A 176 2.25 -3.01 8.11
CA VAL A 176 1.15 -2.30 7.43
C VAL A 176 1.66 -1.08 6.66
N ALA A 177 2.60 -0.32 7.23
CA ALA A 177 3.21 0.83 6.56
C ALA A 177 4.00 0.41 5.30
N ILE A 178 4.69 -0.73 5.33
CA ILE A 178 5.40 -1.28 4.18
C ILE A 178 4.41 -1.75 3.11
N LEU A 179 3.39 -2.53 3.50
CA LEU A 179 2.39 -3.08 2.58
C LEU A 179 1.54 -1.99 1.89
N SER A 180 1.35 -0.86 2.57
CA SER A 180 0.57 0.28 2.06
C SER A 180 1.40 1.29 1.27
N ALA A 181 2.71 1.09 1.16
CA ALA A 181 3.59 2.04 0.49
C ALA A 181 3.45 1.94 -1.06
N PRO A 182 3.53 3.07 -1.80
CA PRO A 182 3.32 3.11 -3.25
C PRO A 182 4.48 2.53 -4.09
N GLY A 183 5.31 1.66 -3.52
CA GLY A 183 6.45 1.05 -4.19
C GLY A 183 7.28 0.15 -3.28
N SER A 184 8.29 -0.49 -3.86
CA SER A 184 9.19 -1.38 -3.13
C SER A 184 10.17 -0.61 -2.23
N LEU A 185 10.50 -1.20 -1.08
CA LEU A 185 11.62 -0.76 -0.23
C LEU A 185 12.95 -0.82 -0.97
N PHE A 186 13.07 -1.70 -1.96
CA PHE A 186 14.26 -1.90 -2.74
C PHE A 186 14.22 -1.07 -4.01
N TYR A 187 15.38 -0.51 -4.35
CA TYR A 187 15.59 0.07 -5.66
C TYR A 187 15.85 -1.05 -6.66
N MET A 188 14.80 -1.42 -7.41
CA MET A 188 14.86 -2.44 -8.47
C MET A 188 15.25 -1.84 -9.84
N GLY A 189 15.78 -0.62 -9.84
CA GLY A 189 16.17 0.10 -11.05
C GLY A 189 17.60 -0.18 -11.47
N GLY A 190 17.88 -0.03 -12.77
CA GLY A 190 19.18 -0.23 -13.38
C GLY A 190 19.07 0.03 -14.89
N ALA A 191 20.12 0.59 -15.50
CA ALA A 191 20.10 0.89 -16.94
C ALA A 191 20.04 -0.40 -17.79
N SER A 192 20.61 -1.49 -17.28
CA SER A 192 20.69 -2.78 -17.96
C SER A 192 19.78 -3.84 -17.34
N LYS A 193 19.55 -4.94 -18.06
CA LYS A 193 18.76 -6.08 -17.55
C LYS A 193 19.51 -6.82 -16.44
N GLU A 194 20.85 -6.88 -16.56
CA GLU A 194 21.77 -7.56 -15.66
C GLU A 194 21.74 -6.90 -14.27
N ALA A 195 21.84 -5.58 -14.21
CA ALA A 195 21.75 -4.84 -12.95
C ALA A 195 20.42 -5.06 -12.21
N LYS A 196 19.31 -5.22 -12.95
CA LYS A 196 18.00 -5.54 -12.37
C LYS A 196 17.94 -6.97 -11.85
N ALA A 197 18.56 -7.92 -12.55
CA ALA A 197 18.64 -9.31 -12.12
C ALA A 197 19.52 -9.46 -10.87
N GLU A 198 20.65 -8.76 -10.82
CA GLU A 198 21.53 -8.71 -9.64
C GLU A 198 20.81 -8.12 -8.42
N ALA A 199 20.10 -7.00 -8.60
CA ALA A 199 19.31 -6.41 -7.53
C ALA A 199 18.25 -7.38 -6.97
N ARG A 200 17.56 -8.13 -7.85
CA ARG A 200 16.62 -9.18 -7.45
C ARG A 200 17.30 -10.32 -6.69
N SER A 201 18.46 -10.77 -7.17
CA SER A 201 19.24 -11.82 -6.53
C SER A 201 19.65 -11.43 -5.11
N ARG A 202 20.17 -10.21 -4.92
CA ARG A 202 20.55 -9.71 -3.58
C ARG A 202 19.36 -9.69 -2.61
N VAL A 203 18.19 -9.26 -3.07
CA VAL A 203 16.96 -9.28 -2.26
C VAL A 203 16.55 -10.70 -1.91
N ALA A 204 16.62 -11.63 -2.87
CA ALA A 204 16.27 -13.04 -2.64
C ALA A 204 17.23 -13.73 -1.65
N VAL A 205 18.54 -13.46 -1.76
CA VAL A 205 19.54 -13.98 -0.81
C VAL A 205 19.28 -13.44 0.59
N GLY A 206 19.07 -12.13 0.74
CA GLY A 206 18.73 -11.55 2.04
C GLY A 206 17.42 -12.09 2.62
N ALA A 207 16.41 -12.32 1.78
CA ALA A 207 15.15 -12.93 2.20
C ALA A 207 15.31 -14.39 2.64
N SER A 208 16.23 -15.15 2.01
CA SER A 208 16.47 -16.56 2.35
C SER A 208 17.02 -16.81 3.77
N GLU A 209 17.57 -15.77 4.40
CA GLU A 209 17.99 -15.81 5.81
C GLU A 209 16.81 -15.68 6.79
N PHE A 210 15.60 -15.43 6.29
CA PHE A 210 14.40 -15.25 7.09
C PHE A 210 13.32 -16.25 6.69
N ASP A 211 12.59 -16.76 7.67
CA ASP A 211 11.42 -17.63 7.43
C ASP A 211 10.19 -16.85 6.91
N SER A 212 10.28 -15.53 6.74
CA SER A 212 9.17 -14.68 6.30
C SER A 212 9.64 -13.39 5.62
N ASP A 213 9.12 -13.14 4.42
CA ASP A 213 9.35 -11.91 3.67
C ASP A 213 8.94 -10.66 4.46
N LEU A 214 7.86 -10.72 5.23
CA LEU A 214 7.38 -9.57 6.02
C LEU A 214 8.37 -9.21 7.13
N PHE A 215 8.97 -10.21 7.77
CA PHE A 215 9.97 -9.99 8.82
C PHE A 215 11.31 -9.55 8.24
N TYR A 216 11.69 -10.07 7.08
CA TYR A 216 12.83 -9.55 6.32
C TYR A 216 12.65 -8.06 5.98
N LEU A 217 11.50 -7.68 5.43
CA LEU A 217 11.20 -6.28 5.10
C LEU A 217 11.20 -5.38 6.35
N CYS A 218 10.68 -5.88 7.49
CA CYS A 218 10.78 -5.18 8.77
C CYS A 218 12.23 -4.97 9.22
N SER A 219 13.06 -6.00 9.09
CA SER A 219 14.49 -5.93 9.43
C SER A 219 15.21 -4.89 8.58
N VAL A 220 14.99 -4.91 7.26
CA VAL A 220 15.53 -3.91 6.31
C VAL A 220 15.11 -2.49 6.70
N TYR A 221 13.83 -2.29 7.00
CA TYR A 221 13.33 -0.99 7.46
C TYR A 221 13.99 -0.55 8.77
N LYS A 222 14.10 -1.44 9.77
CA LYS A 222 14.71 -1.13 11.07
C LYS A 222 16.19 -0.80 10.95
N ASN A 223 16.93 -1.51 10.10
CA ASN A 223 18.34 -1.20 9.84
C ASN A 223 18.51 0.20 9.23
N TRP A 224 17.62 0.58 8.32
CA TRP A 224 17.60 1.94 7.76
C TRP A 224 17.14 3.00 8.78
N GLU A 225 16.17 2.69 9.63
CA GLU A 225 15.68 3.60 10.68
C GLU A 225 16.78 3.90 11.72
N ASN A 226 17.51 2.85 12.11
CA ASN A 226 18.65 2.91 13.02
C ASN A 226 19.85 3.64 12.41
N ALA A 227 19.96 3.64 11.08
CA ALA A 227 20.95 4.44 10.39
C ALA A 227 20.70 5.93 10.66
N GLY A 228 21.72 6.60 11.18
CA GLY A 228 21.66 8.03 11.39
C GLY A 228 20.85 8.48 12.61
N LEU A 229 20.56 7.62 13.59
CA LEU A 229 19.95 8.07 14.85
C LEU A 229 20.75 9.19 15.50
N ILE A 230 20.06 10.10 16.19
CA ILE A 230 20.68 11.23 16.87
C ILE A 230 20.67 10.96 18.36
N ASP A 231 21.85 11.05 18.98
CA ASP A 231 21.97 11.06 20.42
C ASP A 231 21.23 12.28 20.99
N PRO A 232 20.21 12.10 21.84
CA PRO A 232 19.42 13.20 22.38
C PRO A 232 20.24 14.15 23.26
N VAL A 233 21.29 13.65 23.93
CA VAL A 233 22.14 14.42 24.84
C VAL A 233 23.14 15.26 24.06
N HIS A 234 23.95 14.61 23.23
CA HIS A 234 25.06 15.28 22.53
C HIS A 234 24.65 15.90 21.18
N ARG A 235 23.43 15.61 20.71
CA ARG A 235 22.89 16.08 19.43
C ARG A 235 23.79 15.71 18.25
N ARG A 236 24.50 14.58 18.38
CA ARG A 236 25.37 14.00 17.36
C ARG A 236 24.73 12.77 16.76
N CYS A 237 24.93 12.61 15.47
CA CYS A 237 24.54 11.41 14.78
C CYS A 237 25.40 10.23 15.26
N THR A 238 24.79 9.11 15.67
CA THR A 238 25.51 7.91 16.12
C THR A 238 26.37 7.30 15.02
N THR A 239 25.97 7.45 13.76
CA THR A 239 26.68 6.87 12.60
C THR A 239 27.85 7.73 12.12
N CYS A 240 27.67 9.04 11.92
CA CYS A 240 28.70 9.91 11.33
C CYS A 240 29.32 10.91 12.31
N GLN A 241 28.86 10.92 13.56
CA GLN A 241 29.32 11.80 14.65
C GLN A 241 29.17 13.31 14.39
N LYS A 242 28.53 13.71 13.28
CA LYS A 242 28.25 15.11 12.95
C LYS A 242 27.14 15.65 13.87
N VAL A 243 27.33 16.88 14.33
CA VAL A 243 26.33 17.64 15.10
C VAL A 243 25.17 18.01 14.18
N VAL A 244 23.94 17.76 14.63
CA VAL A 244 22.72 18.08 13.87
C VAL A 244 22.05 19.31 14.47
N SER A 245 22.08 20.41 13.71
CA SER A 245 21.67 21.75 14.16
C SER A 245 20.16 21.96 14.35
N LYS A 246 19.32 21.09 13.76
CA LYS A 246 17.85 21.16 13.86
C LYS A 246 17.30 20.07 14.79
N ARG A 247 16.16 20.30 15.45
CA ARG A 247 15.35 19.27 16.17
C ARG A 247 14.81 18.22 15.19
N LEU A 248 15.72 17.48 14.59
CA LEU A 248 15.46 16.29 13.79
C LEU A 248 15.77 15.10 14.67
N ASP A 249 15.04 14.01 14.42
CA ASP A 249 15.20 12.74 15.13
C ASP A 249 16.21 11.83 14.41
N SER A 250 16.63 12.21 13.19
CA SER A 250 17.62 11.46 12.41
C SER A 250 18.47 12.32 11.46
N CYS A 251 19.64 11.78 11.12
CA CYS A 251 20.59 12.32 10.17
C CYS A 251 20.24 11.90 8.74
N ARG A 252 19.76 12.86 7.93
CA ARG A 252 19.33 12.62 6.55
C ARG A 252 20.46 12.06 5.67
N SER A 253 21.70 12.54 5.83
CA SER A 253 22.82 12.08 5.00
C SER A 253 23.14 10.61 5.27
N CYS A 254 23.16 10.19 6.53
CA CYS A 254 23.43 8.79 6.91
C CYS A 254 22.35 7.85 6.41
N ARG A 255 21.06 8.20 6.55
CA ARG A 255 19.96 7.41 5.99
C ARG A 255 20.01 7.31 4.47
N THR A 256 20.34 8.41 3.79
CA THR A 256 20.49 8.41 2.33
C THR A 256 21.66 7.55 1.89
N GLN A 257 22.80 7.65 2.59
CA GLN A 257 23.97 6.83 2.31
C GLN A 257 23.70 5.34 2.56
N HIS A 258 23.05 5.00 3.69
CA HIS A 258 22.66 3.64 4.00
C HIS A 258 21.73 3.06 2.93
N ALA A 259 20.73 3.83 2.49
CA ALA A 259 19.83 3.42 1.42
C ALA A 259 20.60 3.18 0.10
N ASN A 260 21.53 4.07 -0.27
CA ASN A 260 22.31 3.90 -1.50
C ASN A 260 23.20 2.64 -1.46
N ILE A 261 23.89 2.40 -0.34
CA ILE A 261 24.79 1.24 -0.18
C ILE A 261 24.00 -0.07 -0.27
N ASN A 262 22.82 -0.12 0.33
CA ASN A 262 22.00 -1.35 0.39
C ASN A 262 21.01 -1.47 -0.78
N GLY A 263 21.08 -0.58 -1.78
CA GLY A 263 20.16 -0.60 -2.92
C GLY A 263 18.69 -0.40 -2.52
N LEU A 264 18.43 0.46 -1.55
CA LEU A 264 17.09 0.76 -1.03
C LEU A 264 16.52 2.05 -1.64
N ASN A 265 15.20 2.12 -1.67
CA ASN A 265 14.45 3.29 -2.09
C ASN A 265 14.17 4.21 -0.89
N ASN A 266 15.08 5.16 -0.65
CA ASN A 266 14.98 6.10 0.47
C ASN A 266 13.66 6.91 0.48
N LYS A 267 13.05 7.19 -0.69
CA LYS A 267 11.76 7.90 -0.75
C LYS A 267 10.63 7.05 -0.20
N VAL A 268 10.59 5.77 -0.56
CA VAL A 268 9.59 4.82 -0.06
C VAL A 268 9.78 4.61 1.44
N LEU A 269 11.02 4.40 1.91
CA LEU A 269 11.32 4.24 3.34
C LEU A 269 10.87 5.44 4.19
N GLN A 270 11.01 6.66 3.66
CA GLN A 270 10.50 7.86 4.33
C GLN A 270 8.97 7.93 4.39
N ILE A 271 8.27 7.41 3.36
CA ILE A 271 6.80 7.27 3.38
C ILE A 271 6.39 6.24 4.42
N VAL A 272 7.07 5.09 4.47
CA VAL A 272 6.85 4.05 5.48
C VAL A 272 7.03 4.61 6.89
N TYR A 273 8.12 5.34 7.15
CA TYR A 273 8.38 5.97 8.46
C TYR A 273 7.25 6.92 8.88
N ARG A 274 6.80 7.80 7.98
CA ARG A 274 5.69 8.73 8.28
C ARG A 274 4.37 8.00 8.53
N SER A 275 4.10 6.94 7.77
CA SER A 275 2.89 6.14 7.90
C SER A 275 2.89 5.39 9.23
N PHE A 276 4.02 4.77 9.58
CA PHE A 276 4.24 4.14 10.88
C PHE A 276 3.98 5.10 12.05
N GLU A 277 4.61 6.28 12.05
CA GLU A 277 4.40 7.30 13.09
C GLU A 277 2.94 7.73 13.19
N PHE A 278 2.29 7.92 12.04
CA PHE A 278 0.87 8.25 11.97
C PHE A 278 0.00 7.14 12.58
N TYR A 279 0.25 5.87 12.24
CA TYR A 279 -0.53 4.74 12.78
C TYR A 279 -0.35 4.59 14.28
N MET A 280 0.90 4.65 14.77
CA MET A 280 1.20 4.57 16.20
C MET A 280 0.48 5.66 16.98
N LYS A 281 0.64 6.92 16.56
CA LYS A 281 -0.01 8.07 17.21
C LYS A 281 -1.53 7.98 17.16
N THR A 282 -2.08 7.49 16.06
CA THR A 282 -3.53 7.40 15.87
C THR A 282 -4.14 6.32 16.74
N ILE A 283 -3.54 5.12 16.78
CA ILE A 283 -4.06 3.98 17.55
C ILE A 283 -3.90 4.19 19.05
N LEU A 284 -2.75 4.73 19.50
CA LEU A 284 -2.49 5.01 20.91
C LEU A 284 -3.23 6.24 21.46
N ASN A 285 -4.01 6.92 20.61
CA ASN A 285 -4.82 8.05 21.08
C ASN A 285 -5.92 7.56 22.03
N THR A 286 -5.93 8.12 23.24
CA THR A 286 -6.85 7.73 24.33
C THR A 286 -8.33 7.86 23.97
N ARG A 287 -8.71 8.69 22.99
CA ARG A 287 -10.11 8.82 22.54
C ARG A 287 -10.70 7.50 22.02
N TRP A 288 -9.87 6.59 21.54
CA TRP A 288 -10.33 5.31 20.99
C TRP A 288 -10.60 4.27 22.05
N LYS A 289 -10.23 4.54 23.32
CA LYS A 289 -10.47 3.67 24.47
C LYS A 289 -9.98 2.23 24.24
N LEU A 290 -8.89 2.07 23.49
CA LEU A 290 -8.23 0.78 23.31
C LEU A 290 -7.39 0.50 24.55
N THR A 291 -7.57 -0.67 25.15
CA THR A 291 -6.76 -1.15 26.28
C THR A 291 -6.06 -2.43 25.88
N ALA A 292 -4.74 -2.48 26.00
CA ALA A 292 -4.00 -3.73 25.83
C ALA A 292 -4.42 -4.74 26.91
N SER A 293 -4.66 -5.99 26.52
CA SER A 293 -4.95 -7.06 27.47
C SER A 293 -3.74 -7.30 28.37
N SER A 294 -3.87 -6.98 29.66
CA SER A 294 -2.80 -7.10 30.66
C SER A 294 -2.36 -8.55 30.97
N ASN A 295 -3.07 -9.54 30.42
CA ASN A 295 -2.89 -10.97 30.74
C ASN A 295 -2.14 -11.76 29.67
N VAL A 296 -1.67 -11.14 28.59
CA VAL A 296 -0.94 -11.88 27.56
C VAL A 296 0.55 -11.86 27.89
N VAL A 297 0.96 -12.87 28.64
CA VAL A 297 2.37 -13.22 28.80
C VAL A 297 2.88 -13.60 27.40
N ILE A 298 3.84 -12.82 26.90
CA ILE A 298 4.53 -13.10 25.64
C ILE A 298 5.47 -14.29 25.88
N GLU A 299 4.92 -15.51 25.87
CA GLU A 299 5.75 -16.72 25.69
C GLU A 299 5.79 -17.14 24.21
N SER A 300 4.88 -16.62 23.37
CA SER A 300 4.88 -16.86 21.92
C SER A 300 5.80 -15.89 21.17
N ASP A 301 6.52 -16.40 20.17
CA ASP A 301 7.31 -15.61 19.21
C ASP A 301 6.46 -14.48 18.59
N GLU A 302 7.02 -13.27 18.41
CA GLU A 302 6.35 -12.15 17.75
C GLU A 302 5.82 -12.56 16.36
N ARG A 303 6.56 -13.45 15.70
CA ARG A 303 6.21 -14.00 14.40
C ARG A 303 4.90 -14.76 14.42
N ASP A 304 4.76 -15.68 15.37
CA ASP A 304 3.60 -16.57 15.42
C ASP A 304 2.34 -15.77 15.79
N ALA A 305 2.48 -14.83 16.73
CA ALA A 305 1.44 -13.87 17.11
C ALA A 305 0.89 -13.07 15.91
N ILE A 306 1.78 -12.47 15.11
CA ILE A 306 1.36 -11.68 13.94
C ILE A 306 0.87 -12.60 12.81
N GLY A 307 1.50 -13.76 12.64
CA GLY A 307 1.12 -14.77 11.65
C GLY A 307 -0.31 -15.27 11.87
N GLU A 308 -0.69 -15.53 13.12
CA GLU A 308 -2.05 -15.96 13.46
C GLU A 308 -3.09 -14.87 13.16
N GLN A 309 -2.78 -13.60 13.46
CA GLN A 309 -3.67 -12.48 13.13
C GLN A 309 -3.80 -12.30 11.60
N LEU A 310 -2.71 -12.44 10.86
CA LEU A 310 -2.74 -12.41 9.40
C LEU A 310 -3.60 -13.54 8.83
N TYR A 311 -3.45 -14.77 9.35
CA TYR A 311 -4.25 -15.91 8.94
C TYR A 311 -5.74 -15.70 9.19
N LYS A 312 -6.10 -15.16 10.37
CA LYS A 312 -7.48 -14.85 10.76
C LYS A 312 -8.12 -13.77 9.87
N LEU A 313 -7.36 -12.74 9.50
CA LEU A 313 -7.87 -11.57 8.77
C LEU A 313 -7.83 -11.73 7.25
N PHE A 314 -6.89 -12.53 6.74
CA PHE A 314 -6.66 -12.77 5.32
C PHE A 314 -6.59 -14.26 4.98
N PRO A 315 -7.62 -15.07 5.35
CA PRO A 315 -7.60 -16.51 5.11
C PRO A 315 -7.47 -16.86 3.63
N GLU A 316 -8.03 -16.04 2.74
CA GLU A 316 -7.92 -16.20 1.28
C GLU A 316 -6.50 -15.96 0.71
N GLN A 317 -5.59 -15.40 1.51
CA GLN A 317 -4.20 -15.12 1.14
C GLN A 317 -3.21 -15.98 1.95
N ALA A 318 -3.70 -16.84 2.84
CA ALA A 318 -2.88 -17.80 3.57
C ALA A 318 -2.19 -18.75 2.58
N GLY A 319 -0.86 -18.89 2.70
CA GLY A 319 -0.01 -19.65 1.78
C GLY A 319 0.55 -18.86 0.58
N HIS A 320 -0.02 -17.68 0.25
CA HIS A 320 0.50 -16.80 -0.81
C HIS A 320 1.30 -15.60 -0.26
N LEU A 321 0.96 -15.09 0.93
CA LEU A 321 1.68 -14.01 1.62
C LEU A 321 2.68 -14.49 2.68
N LEU A 322 2.58 -15.76 3.05
CA LEU A 322 3.43 -16.44 4.02
C LEU A 322 3.78 -17.77 3.36
N VAL A 323 4.98 -17.88 2.79
CA VAL A 323 5.54 -19.21 2.55
C VAL A 323 5.74 -19.79 3.93
N CYS A 324 4.89 -20.74 4.34
CA CYS A 324 5.25 -21.59 5.47
C CYS A 324 6.60 -22.21 5.13
N PRO A 325 7.58 -22.25 6.06
CA PRO A 325 8.69 -23.18 5.88
C PRO A 325 8.07 -24.55 5.61
N LEU A 326 8.53 -25.22 4.56
CA LEU A 326 8.17 -26.61 4.29
C LEU A 326 8.30 -27.39 5.62
N PRO A 327 7.32 -28.25 5.98
CA PRO A 327 7.43 -29.01 7.21
C PRO A 327 8.78 -29.74 7.23
N VAL A 328 9.52 -29.62 8.35
CA VAL A 328 10.85 -30.23 8.54
C VAL A 328 10.82 -31.74 8.28
N ASN A 329 9.64 -32.35 8.43
CA ASN A 329 9.42 -33.79 8.25
C ASN A 329 9.00 -34.18 6.82
N GLY A 330 9.00 -33.26 5.85
CA GLY A 330 8.52 -33.54 4.49
C GLY A 330 7.03 -33.91 4.45
N VAL A 331 6.54 -34.24 3.24
CA VAL A 331 5.24 -34.91 3.07
C VAL A 331 5.45 -36.41 3.27
#